data_AF-A0A7N2N747-F1
#
_entry.id   AF-A0A7N2N747-F1
#
_cell.length_a   1.000
_cell.length_b   1.000
_cell.length_c   1.000
_cell.angle_alpha   90.00
_cell.angle_beta   90.00
_cell.angle_gamma   90.00
#
_symmetry.space_group_name_H-M   'P 1'
#
loop_
_entity.id
_entity.type
_entity.pdbx_description
1 polymer ?
#
loop_
_entity_poly.entity_id
_entity_poly.type
_entity_poly.pdbx_seq_one_letter_code
_entity_poly.pdbx_strand_id
1 'polypeptide(L)'
;MRQTTPVLQLDVEMLRHAVKLYTPKMFKMFQDEYMKMGDCTIFKVSKSDTIIEYKVKYRQKTQEHLVKYEASTTNVQCSCMKFSFVGILCVHALKVLDKKNIQILPTHYILKRWTQDAKLGSIKNYHGVDIKGNAQESLGKRYSHLCHNFREVSILAAESEIMYDYAKKCSETLLKDLQEMRKKCYSLSMEDHSKVHDEVVLEDVLQENSNVEQVSQLVDNFTQESVFCSHLVGQDYVVGHIVETNQVSVALDDNL
;
A
#
# COMPACT_ATOMS: atom_id res chain seq x y z
N MET A 1 25.96 -3.28 -6.74
CA MET A 1 24.97 -4.04 -7.54
C MET A 1 24.73 -3.27 -8.84
N ARG A 2 25.08 -3.84 -10.00
CA ARG A 2 24.77 -3.25 -11.31
C ARG A 2 23.25 -3.34 -11.51
N GLN A 3 22.56 -2.20 -11.63
CA GLN A 3 21.14 -2.22 -11.99
C GLN A 3 21.06 -2.54 -13.47
N THR A 4 20.68 -3.77 -13.81
CA THR A 4 20.32 -4.15 -15.18
C THR A 4 18.98 -3.53 -15.53
N THR A 5 18.92 -2.80 -16.64
CA THR A 5 17.66 -2.29 -17.20
C THR A 5 16.71 -3.46 -17.44
N PRO A 6 15.49 -3.43 -16.89
CA PRO A 6 14.51 -4.48 -17.13
C PRO A 6 14.18 -4.62 -18.61
N VAL A 7 13.99 -5.85 -19.07
CA VAL A 7 13.58 -6.14 -20.46
C VAL A 7 12.11 -5.79 -20.65
N LEU A 8 11.78 -5.19 -21.80
CA LEU A 8 10.41 -4.91 -22.21
C LEU A 8 9.79 -6.19 -22.80
N GLN A 9 8.75 -6.72 -22.16
CA GLN A 9 7.99 -7.86 -22.71
C GLN A 9 7.13 -7.46 -23.93
N LEU A 10 6.73 -6.19 -24.01
CA LEU A 10 6.13 -5.58 -25.20
C LEU A 10 6.76 -4.21 -25.44
N ASP A 11 7.03 -3.88 -26.71
CA ASP A 11 7.47 -2.54 -27.11
C ASP A 11 6.24 -1.64 -27.34
N VAL A 12 5.69 -1.15 -26.24
CA VAL A 12 4.56 -0.21 -26.23
C VAL A 12 4.90 1.01 -25.39
N GLU A 13 4.31 2.16 -25.71
CA GLU A 13 4.69 3.45 -25.12
C GLU A 13 4.54 3.45 -23.59
N MET A 14 3.49 2.82 -23.07
CA MET A 14 3.23 2.75 -21.62
C MET A 14 4.39 2.08 -20.88
N LEU A 15 4.89 0.96 -21.41
CA LEU A 15 6.01 0.25 -20.79
C LEU A 15 7.33 1.00 -20.99
N ARG A 16 7.56 1.62 -22.16
CA ARG A 16 8.71 2.50 -22.39
C ARG A 16 8.73 3.71 -21.46
N HIS A 17 7.55 4.23 -21.11
CA HIS A 17 7.44 5.32 -20.15
C HIS A 17 7.72 4.82 -18.73
N ALA A 18 7.06 3.75 -18.31
CA ALA A 18 7.20 3.19 -16.96
C ALA A 18 8.64 2.72 -16.65
N VAL A 19 9.37 2.13 -17.60
CA VAL A 19 10.75 1.63 -17.38
C VAL A 19 11.74 2.75 -17.07
N LYS A 20 11.49 3.96 -17.58
CA LYS A 20 12.32 5.14 -17.31
C LYS A 20 12.07 5.71 -15.92
N LEU A 21 10.85 5.54 -15.40
CA LEU A 21 10.41 6.13 -14.14
C LEU A 21 10.67 5.20 -12.96
N TYR A 22 10.30 3.92 -13.08
CA TYR A 22 10.25 2.99 -11.96
C TYR A 22 11.57 2.28 -11.69
N THR A 23 11.82 1.95 -10.42
CA THR A 23 12.90 1.02 -10.05
C THR A 23 12.73 -0.33 -10.77
N PRO A 24 13.80 -1.10 -11.02
CA PRO A 24 13.69 -2.38 -11.75
C PRO A 24 12.66 -3.36 -11.18
N LYS A 25 12.61 -3.50 -9.85
CA LYS A 25 11.64 -4.36 -9.15
C LYS A 25 10.20 -3.87 -9.37
N MET A 26 10.02 -2.56 -9.28
CA MET A 26 8.70 -1.95 -9.44
C MET A 26 8.21 -2.04 -10.88
N PHE A 27 9.09 -1.78 -11.84
CA PHE A 27 8.77 -1.92 -13.25
C PHE A 27 8.35 -3.36 -13.59
N LYS A 28 9.02 -4.38 -13.03
CA LYS A 28 8.60 -5.77 -13.21
C LYS A 28 7.15 -5.99 -12.74
N MET A 29 6.80 -5.55 -11.54
CA MET A 29 5.42 -5.67 -11.02
C MET A 29 4.40 -4.93 -11.89
N PHE A 30 4.76 -3.75 -12.40
CA PHE A 30 3.91 -3.01 -13.32
C PHE A 30 3.75 -3.72 -14.67
N GLN A 31 4.84 -4.24 -15.24
CA GLN A 31 4.83 -4.98 -16.50
C GLN A 31 3.99 -6.25 -16.38
N ASP A 32 4.16 -7.03 -15.31
CA ASP A 32 3.37 -8.23 -15.03
C ASP A 32 1.86 -7.91 -14.96
N GLU A 33 1.50 -6.76 -14.38
CA GLU A 33 0.10 -6.32 -14.33
C GLU A 33 -0.42 -5.84 -15.69
N TYR A 34 0.42 -5.14 -16.46
CA TYR A 34 0.09 -4.66 -17.79
C TYR A 34 -0.16 -5.81 -18.78
N MET A 35 0.63 -6.88 -18.71
CA MET A 35 0.46 -8.06 -19.58
C MET A 35 -0.89 -8.74 -19.42
N LYS A 36 -1.43 -8.77 -18.20
CA LYS A 36 -2.73 -9.40 -17.89
C LYS A 36 -3.90 -8.73 -18.62
N MET A 37 -3.73 -7.53 -19.18
CA MET A 37 -4.79 -6.83 -19.90
C MET A 37 -5.31 -7.59 -21.12
N GLY A 38 -4.50 -8.47 -21.72
CA GLY A 38 -4.91 -9.35 -22.82
C GLY A 38 -6.09 -10.25 -22.42
N ASP A 39 -6.14 -10.65 -21.15
CA ASP A 39 -7.15 -11.55 -20.60
C ASP A 39 -8.39 -10.82 -20.06
N CYS A 40 -8.43 -9.49 -20.13
CA CYS A 40 -9.55 -8.69 -19.62
C CYS A 40 -10.55 -8.25 -20.71
N THR A 41 -11.83 -8.23 -20.36
CA THR A 41 -12.92 -7.70 -21.18
C THR A 41 -13.45 -6.36 -20.66
N ILE A 42 -13.73 -5.51 -21.64
CA ILE A 42 -14.23 -4.14 -21.63
C ILE A 42 -15.73 -3.86 -21.78
N PHE A 43 -16.51 -3.43 -20.78
CA PHE A 43 -17.90 -2.99 -21.04
C PHE A 43 -18.17 -1.59 -20.49
N LYS A 44 -18.69 -0.68 -21.32
CA LYS A 44 -19.14 0.64 -20.86
C LYS A 44 -20.53 0.49 -20.24
N VAL A 45 -20.70 0.98 -19.02
CA VAL A 45 -21.96 0.89 -18.26
C VAL A 45 -22.76 2.18 -18.39
N SER A 46 -22.11 3.30 -18.12
CA SER A 46 -22.77 4.60 -18.08
C SER A 46 -21.80 5.70 -18.52
N LYS A 47 -22.36 6.87 -18.79
CA LYS A 47 -21.60 8.11 -18.99
C LYS A 47 -22.43 9.25 -18.43
N SER A 48 -21.89 9.97 -17.45
CA SER A 48 -22.33 11.31 -17.07
C SER A 48 -21.46 12.35 -17.79
N ASP A 49 -21.68 13.64 -17.51
CA ASP A 49 -20.92 14.72 -18.16
C ASP A 49 -19.42 14.67 -17.85
N THR A 50 -19.05 14.27 -16.64
CA THR A 50 -17.66 14.26 -16.16
C THR A 50 -17.06 12.86 -16.01
N ILE A 51 -17.89 11.85 -15.74
CA ILE A 51 -17.43 10.50 -15.37
C ILE A 51 -17.99 9.45 -16.35
N ILE A 52 -17.13 8.51 -16.74
CA ILE A 52 -17.50 7.36 -17.56
C ILE A 52 -17.24 6.10 -16.75
N GLU A 53 -18.25 5.24 -16.63
CA GLU A 53 -18.13 4.00 -15.87
C GLU A 53 -17.99 2.79 -16.78
N TYR A 54 -17.09 1.90 -16.38
CA TYR A 54 -16.79 0.66 -17.06
C TYR A 54 -16.90 -0.53 -16.10
N LYS A 55 -17.34 -1.66 -16.62
CA LYS A 55 -17.17 -2.98 -16.01
C LYS A 55 -15.99 -3.66 -16.69
N VAL A 56 -15.03 -4.11 -15.89
CA VAL A 56 -13.88 -4.87 -16.35
C VAL A 56 -13.81 -6.18 -15.59
N LYS A 57 -13.58 -7.28 -16.31
CA LYS A 57 -13.37 -8.62 -15.73
C LYS A 57 -12.35 -9.40 -16.52
N TYR A 58 -11.77 -10.42 -15.91
CA TYR A 58 -11.04 -11.45 -16.64
C TYR A 58 -12.01 -12.31 -17.44
N ARG A 59 -11.65 -12.71 -18.66
CA ARG A 59 -12.45 -13.57 -19.55
C ARG A 59 -12.90 -14.87 -18.89
N GLN A 60 -12.04 -15.41 -18.02
CA GLN A 60 -12.26 -16.69 -17.35
C GLN A 60 -12.92 -16.55 -15.97
N LYS A 61 -13.23 -15.32 -15.51
CA LYS A 61 -13.81 -15.08 -14.18
C LYS A 61 -15.16 -14.38 -14.29
N THR A 62 -16.04 -14.67 -13.35
CA THR A 62 -17.36 -14.02 -13.23
C THR A 62 -17.28 -12.68 -12.52
N GLN A 63 -16.28 -12.50 -11.64
CA GLN A 63 -16.09 -11.28 -10.86
C GLN A 63 -15.82 -10.06 -11.75
N GLU A 64 -16.66 -9.04 -11.62
CA GLU A 64 -16.56 -7.77 -12.32
C GLU A 64 -16.12 -6.66 -11.37
N HIS A 65 -15.28 -5.76 -11.88
CA HIS A 65 -14.89 -4.54 -11.18
C HIS A 65 -15.44 -3.31 -11.89
N LEU A 66 -16.04 -2.43 -11.10
CA LEU A 66 -16.45 -1.12 -11.57
C LEU A 66 -15.21 -0.22 -11.63
N VAL A 67 -15.04 0.46 -12.76
CA VAL A 67 -13.96 1.40 -13.00
C VAL A 67 -14.54 2.73 -13.47
N LYS A 68 -14.29 3.78 -12.70
CA LYS A 68 -14.71 5.15 -13.00
C LYS A 68 -13.55 5.88 -13.65
N TYR A 69 -13.81 6.49 -14.81
CA TYR A 69 -12.85 7.34 -15.51
C TYR A 69 -13.35 8.78 -15.55
N GLU A 70 -12.56 9.70 -15.05
CA GLU A 70 -12.81 11.14 -15.13
C GLU A 70 -11.89 11.75 -16.19
N ALA A 71 -12.50 12.33 -17.24
CA ALA A 71 -11.76 12.80 -18.40
C ALA A 71 -10.96 14.09 -18.14
N SER A 72 -11.46 14.98 -17.26
CA SER A 72 -10.82 16.25 -16.92
C SER A 72 -9.49 16.05 -16.20
N THR A 73 -9.41 15.06 -15.31
CA THR A 73 -8.26 14.79 -14.46
C THR A 73 -7.43 13.59 -14.94
N THR A 74 -7.94 12.84 -15.92
CA THR A 74 -7.38 11.55 -16.34
C THR A 74 -7.32 10.53 -15.18
N ASN A 75 -8.22 10.68 -14.20
CA ASN A 75 -8.29 9.81 -13.03
C ASN A 75 -9.07 8.54 -13.38
N VAL A 76 -8.53 7.40 -12.99
CA VAL A 76 -9.12 6.07 -13.05
C VAL A 76 -9.22 5.46 -11.65
N GLN A 77 -10.45 5.29 -11.16
CA GLN A 77 -10.72 4.64 -9.88
C GLN A 77 -11.31 3.26 -10.13
N CYS A 78 -10.72 2.21 -9.55
CA CYS A 78 -11.22 0.85 -9.67
C CYS A 78 -11.65 0.31 -8.31
N SER A 79 -12.80 -0.37 -8.27
CA SER A 79 -13.33 -0.99 -7.05
C SER A 79 -12.44 -2.09 -6.45
N CYS A 80 -11.43 -2.59 -7.18
CA CYS A 80 -10.45 -3.52 -6.61
C CYS A 80 -9.44 -2.86 -5.66
N MET A 81 -9.38 -1.51 -5.62
CA MET A 81 -8.56 -0.73 -4.68
C MET A 81 -7.03 -1.01 -4.72
N LYS A 82 -6.53 -1.76 -5.71
CA LYS A 82 -5.11 -2.17 -5.77
C LYS A 82 -4.13 -1.00 -5.76
N PHE A 83 -4.48 0.13 -6.37
CA PHE A 83 -3.63 1.32 -6.31
C PHE A 83 -3.54 1.89 -4.89
N SER A 84 -4.65 1.90 -4.15
CA SER A 84 -4.67 2.35 -2.75
C SER A 84 -3.78 1.47 -1.86
N PHE A 85 -3.86 0.14 -2.03
CA PHE A 85 -3.11 -0.82 -1.21
C PHE A 85 -1.64 -0.99 -1.63
N VAL A 86 -1.35 -1.07 -2.93
CA VAL A 86 -0.02 -1.42 -3.45
C VAL A 86 0.70 -0.22 -4.07
N GLY A 87 -0.04 0.79 -4.52
CA GLY A 87 0.50 1.91 -5.30
C GLY A 87 0.80 1.55 -6.76
N ILE A 88 0.16 0.51 -7.29
CA ILE A 88 0.22 0.07 -8.70
C ILE A 88 -1.18 0.06 -9.28
N LEU A 89 -1.36 0.64 -10.46
CA LEU A 89 -2.62 0.51 -11.20
C LEU A 89 -2.92 -0.96 -11.48
N CYS A 90 -4.11 -1.42 -11.11
CA CYS A 90 -4.56 -2.76 -11.46
C CYS A 90 -4.76 -2.91 -12.97
N VAL A 91 -4.81 -4.17 -13.41
CA VAL A 91 -5.17 -4.51 -14.80
C VAL A 91 -6.47 -3.85 -15.25
N HIS A 92 -7.46 -3.71 -14.36
CA HIS A 92 -8.76 -3.12 -14.69
C HIS A 92 -8.63 -1.63 -15.04
N ALA A 93 -7.85 -0.89 -14.25
CA ALA A 93 -7.59 0.52 -14.48
C ALA A 93 -6.72 0.72 -15.74
N LEU A 94 -5.68 -0.11 -15.90
CA LEU A 94 -4.85 -0.10 -17.11
C LEU A 94 -5.68 -0.38 -18.37
N LYS A 95 -6.64 -1.31 -18.30
CA LYS A 95 -7.54 -1.62 -19.43
C LYS A 95 -8.43 -0.44 -19.81
N VAL A 96 -8.83 0.39 -18.85
CA VAL A 96 -9.57 1.63 -19.11
C VAL A 96 -8.67 2.69 -19.74
N LEU A 97 -7.44 2.85 -19.25
CA LEU A 97 -6.46 3.76 -19.87
C LEU A 97 -6.19 3.39 -21.34
N ASP A 98 -5.97 2.11 -21.61
CA ASP A 98 -5.82 1.56 -22.97
C ASP A 98 -7.06 1.86 -23.84
N LYS A 99 -8.27 1.63 -23.31
CA LYS A 99 -9.54 1.96 -24.01
C LYS A 99 -9.70 3.46 -24.28
N LYS A 100 -9.06 4.32 -23.48
CA LYS A 100 -9.02 5.77 -23.64
C LYS A 100 -7.84 6.27 -24.45
N ASN A 101 -7.03 5.36 -25.00
CA ASN A 101 -5.82 5.66 -25.74
C ASN A 101 -4.82 6.52 -24.94
N ILE A 102 -4.79 6.32 -23.62
CA ILE A 102 -3.80 6.95 -22.75
C ILE A 102 -2.59 6.02 -22.71
N GLN A 103 -1.56 6.39 -23.46
CA GLN A 103 -0.38 5.58 -23.69
C GLN A 103 0.78 5.88 -22.71
N ILE A 104 0.59 6.86 -21.82
CA ILE A 104 1.55 7.22 -20.78
C ILE A 104 0.89 7.22 -19.41
N LEU A 105 1.61 6.79 -18.38
CA LEU A 105 1.11 6.84 -17.00
C LEU A 105 0.85 8.30 -16.57
N PRO A 106 -0.37 8.64 -16.12
CA PRO A 106 -0.64 9.94 -15.53
C PRO A 106 0.23 10.18 -14.28
N THR A 107 0.68 11.42 -14.09
CA THR A 107 1.68 11.78 -13.06
C THR A 107 1.24 11.44 -11.64
N HIS A 108 -0.05 11.55 -11.34
CA HIS A 108 -0.61 11.23 -10.01
C HIS A 108 -0.57 9.73 -9.67
N TYR A 109 -0.29 8.84 -10.64
CA TYR A 109 -0.03 7.42 -10.40
C TYR A 109 1.46 7.07 -10.24
N ILE A 110 2.35 8.06 -10.36
CA ILE A 110 3.79 7.90 -10.18
C ILE A 110 4.15 8.28 -8.74
N LEU A 111 4.25 7.30 -7.85
CA LEU A 111 4.61 7.54 -6.45
C LEU A 111 6.12 7.66 -6.28
N LYS A 112 6.60 8.71 -5.60
CA LYS A 112 8.03 9.00 -5.40
C LYS A 112 8.82 7.82 -4.82
N ARG A 113 8.23 7.05 -3.91
CA ARG A 113 8.88 5.85 -3.32
C ARG A 113 9.23 4.77 -4.35
N TRP A 114 8.57 4.79 -5.50
CA TRP A 114 8.66 3.77 -6.55
C TRP A 114 9.55 4.18 -7.72
N THR A 115 9.99 5.44 -7.77
CA THR A 115 10.82 5.94 -8.86
C THR A 115 12.30 5.64 -8.68
N GLN A 116 13.07 5.61 -9.77
CA GLN A 116 14.53 5.43 -9.72
C GLN A 116 15.22 6.56 -8.93
N ASP A 117 14.64 7.75 -8.96
CA ASP A 117 15.10 8.95 -8.24
C ASP A 117 14.84 8.90 -6.73
N ALA A 118 14.12 7.89 -6.22
CA ALA A 118 13.94 7.67 -4.79
C ALA A 118 15.28 7.53 -4.04
N LYS A 119 16.35 7.13 -4.75
CA LYS A 119 17.72 7.02 -4.20
C LYS A 119 18.56 8.29 -4.39
N LEU A 120 18.16 9.20 -5.29
CA LEU A 120 18.89 10.42 -5.63
C LEU A 120 18.33 11.66 -4.92
N GLY A 121 17.09 11.60 -4.47
CA GLY A 121 16.48 12.68 -3.70
C GLY A 121 16.93 12.65 -2.23
N SER A 122 17.56 13.74 -1.79
CA SER A 122 17.51 14.19 -0.39
C SER A 122 16.12 13.89 0.17
N ILE A 123 16.06 13.17 1.30
CA ILE A 123 14.81 12.87 1.98
C ILE A 123 14.25 14.23 2.42
N LYS A 124 13.31 14.75 1.65
CA LYS A 124 12.51 15.89 2.07
C LYS A 124 11.46 15.38 3.05
N ASN A 125 11.36 16.02 4.21
CA ASN A 125 10.25 15.76 5.13
C ASN A 125 8.92 16.18 4.48
N TYR A 126 7.79 15.91 5.14
CA TYR A 126 6.45 16.29 4.66
C TYR A 126 6.31 17.81 4.39
N HIS A 127 7.21 18.62 4.94
CA HIS A 127 7.28 20.07 4.77
C HIS A 127 8.28 20.54 3.67
N GLY A 128 8.87 19.62 2.90
CA GLY A 128 9.71 19.97 1.74
C GLY A 128 11.13 20.45 2.05
N VAL A 129 11.62 20.29 3.30
CA VAL A 129 12.96 20.74 3.72
C VAL A 129 14.02 19.67 3.41
N ASP A 130 15.14 20.09 2.82
CA ASP A 130 16.29 19.22 2.52
C ASP A 130 17.03 18.81 3.81
N ILE A 131 17.06 17.51 4.10
CA ILE A 131 17.90 16.97 5.18
C ILE A 131 19.33 16.87 4.65
N LYS A 132 20.08 17.96 4.76
CA LYS A 132 21.55 17.89 4.70
C LYS A 132 22.07 17.34 6.02
N GLY A 133 22.65 16.13 5.97
CA GLY A 133 23.77 15.79 6.85
C GLY A 133 23.63 14.53 7.70
N ASN A 134 24.67 13.70 7.55
CA ASN A 134 25.21 12.70 8.46
C ASN A 134 24.36 11.44 8.74
N ALA A 135 25.06 10.32 8.95
CA ALA A 135 24.58 8.98 9.21
C ALA A 135 23.76 8.86 10.52
N GLN A 136 22.63 9.57 10.59
CA GLN A 136 21.55 9.33 11.51
C GLN A 136 20.50 8.49 10.78
N GLU A 137 20.13 7.36 11.36
CA GLU A 137 19.15 6.43 10.83
C GLU A 137 17.86 7.17 10.45
N SER A 138 17.52 7.17 9.15
CA SER A 138 16.39 7.94 8.63
C SER A 138 15.11 7.60 9.39
N LEU A 139 14.18 8.57 9.49
CA LEU A 139 12.90 8.38 10.19
C LEU A 139 12.17 7.09 9.74
N GLY A 140 12.22 6.77 8.45
CA GLY A 140 11.65 5.54 7.90
C GLY A 140 12.33 4.25 8.41
N LYS A 141 13.65 4.26 8.64
CA LYS A 141 14.37 3.10 9.20
C LYS A 141 14.00 2.90 10.68
N ARG A 142 13.97 3.98 11.48
CA ARG A 142 13.56 3.93 12.89
C ARG A 142 12.13 3.40 13.04
N TYR A 143 11.20 3.92 12.23
CA TYR A 143 9.83 3.44 12.20
C TYR A 143 9.75 1.95 11.81
N SER A 144 10.40 1.56 10.71
CA SER A 144 10.38 0.17 10.24
C SER A 144 10.93 -0.82 11.26
N HIS A 145 12.01 -0.46 11.97
CA HIS A 145 12.60 -1.29 13.00
C HIS A 145 11.65 -1.45 14.21
N LEU A 146 11.04 -0.35 14.67
CA LEU A 146 10.08 -0.40 15.78
C LEU A 146 8.86 -1.25 15.44
N CYS A 147 8.27 -1.08 14.25
CA CYS A 147 7.13 -1.88 13.82
C CYS A 147 7.42 -3.38 13.80
N HIS A 148 8.62 -3.78 13.34
CA HIS A 148 9.03 -5.18 13.37
C HIS A 148 9.11 -5.71 14.81
N ASN A 149 9.71 -4.95 15.73
CA ASN A 149 9.86 -5.38 17.12
C ASN A 149 8.50 -5.48 17.83
N PHE A 150 7.61 -4.50 17.62
CA PHE A 150 6.29 -4.54 18.23
C PHE A 150 5.42 -5.66 17.68
N ARG A 151 5.60 -6.06 16.41
CA ARG A 151 4.89 -7.21 15.84
C ARG A 151 5.16 -8.49 16.62
N GLU A 152 6.42 -8.80 16.91
CA GLU A 152 6.78 -10.02 17.65
C GLU A 152 6.25 -9.97 19.09
N VAL A 153 6.31 -8.80 19.73
CA VAL A 153 5.69 -8.59 21.05
C VAL A 153 4.19 -8.84 20.99
N SER A 154 3.48 -8.34 19.97
CA SER A 154 2.04 -8.55 19.81
C SER A 154 1.68 -10.02 19.57
N ILE A 155 2.46 -10.75 18.78
CA ILE A 155 2.24 -12.18 18.54
C ILE A 155 2.33 -12.96 19.86
N LEU A 156 3.42 -12.76 20.61
CA LEU A 156 3.64 -13.48 21.87
C LEU A 156 2.62 -13.07 22.95
N ALA A 157 2.32 -11.77 23.05
CA ALA A 157 1.37 -11.28 24.04
C ALA A 157 -0.06 -11.81 23.83
N ALA A 158 -0.44 -12.14 22.59
CA ALA A 158 -1.77 -12.66 22.27
C ALA A 158 -1.98 -14.12 22.72
N GLU A 159 -0.93 -14.86 23.08
CA GLU A 159 -1.03 -16.26 23.51
C GLU A 159 -1.67 -16.43 24.89
N SER A 160 -1.72 -15.37 25.71
CA SER A 160 -2.25 -15.41 27.06
C SER A 160 -2.84 -14.07 27.48
N GLU A 161 -3.98 -14.10 28.17
CA GLU A 161 -4.63 -12.91 28.73
C GLU A 161 -3.70 -12.12 29.67
N ILE A 162 -2.89 -12.81 30.48
CA ILE A 162 -1.93 -12.17 31.40
C ILE A 162 -0.83 -11.44 30.61
N MET A 163 -0.33 -12.05 29.53
CA MET A 163 0.72 -11.46 28.69
C MET A 163 0.17 -10.29 27.87
N TYR A 164 -1.06 -10.40 27.38
CA TYR A 164 -1.78 -9.34 26.71
C TYR A 164 -1.95 -8.12 27.62
N ASP A 165 -2.46 -8.30 28.84
CA ASP A 165 -2.68 -7.20 29.77
C ASP A 165 -1.38 -6.51 30.17
N TYR A 166 -0.31 -7.30 30.36
CA TYR A 166 1.01 -6.78 30.62
C TYR A 166 1.55 -5.94 29.45
N ALA A 167 1.52 -6.49 28.24
CA ALA A 167 1.98 -5.80 27.03
C ALA A 167 1.17 -4.54 26.74
N LYS A 168 -0.16 -4.59 26.91
CA LYS A 168 -1.07 -3.46 26.78
C LYS A 168 -0.66 -2.34 27.73
N LYS A 169 -0.54 -2.63 29.03
CA LYS A 169 -0.13 -1.65 30.04
C LYS A 169 1.23 -1.01 29.70
N CYS A 170 2.21 -1.82 29.32
CA CYS A 170 3.51 -1.32 28.88
C CYS A 170 3.41 -0.40 27.66
N SER A 171 2.60 -0.76 26.67
CA SER A 171 2.40 0.05 25.45
C SER A 171 1.75 1.40 25.75
N GLU A 172 0.75 1.44 26.63
CA GLU A 172 0.07 2.67 27.06
C GLU A 172 1.02 3.60 27.83
N THR A 173 1.86 3.04 28.72
CA THR A 173 2.91 3.80 29.41
C THR A 173 3.93 4.36 28.42
N LEU A 174 4.47 3.52 27.53
CA LEU A 174 5.45 3.95 26.54
C LEU A 174 4.91 5.08 25.64
N LEU A 175 3.65 5.00 25.24
CA LEU A 175 3.02 6.03 24.43
C LEU A 175 2.96 7.38 25.18
N LYS A 176 2.56 7.36 26.46
CA LYS A 176 2.53 8.55 27.31
C LYS A 176 3.93 9.15 27.46
N ASP A 177 4.93 8.33 27.72
CA ASP A 177 6.32 8.77 27.87
C ASP A 177 6.84 9.42 26.58
N LEU A 178 6.56 8.82 25.41
CA LEU A 178 6.93 9.38 24.10
C LEU A 178 6.23 10.71 23.81
N GLN A 179 4.96 10.86 24.19
CA GLN A 179 4.23 12.12 24.06
C GLN A 179 4.78 13.20 25.00
N GLU A 180 5.16 12.84 26.22
CA GLU A 180 5.79 13.76 27.17
C GLU A 180 7.17 14.19 26.71
N MET A 181 8.01 13.24 26.26
CA MET A 181 9.30 13.54 25.63
C MET A 181 9.13 14.49 24.43
N ARG A 182 8.13 14.23 23.58
CA ARG A 182 7.82 15.11 22.45
C ARG A 182 7.50 16.54 22.92
N LYS A 183 6.67 16.70 23.96
CA LYS A 183 6.36 18.03 24.53
C LYS A 183 7.61 18.72 25.09
N LYS A 184 8.47 17.99 25.81
CA LYS A 184 9.73 18.51 26.36
C LYS A 184 10.72 18.97 25.27
N CYS A 185 10.79 18.25 24.16
CA CYS A 185 11.61 18.66 23.02
C CYS A 185 11.14 19.97 22.37
N TYR A 186 9.84 20.29 22.41
CA TYR A 186 9.31 21.56 21.90
C TYR A 186 9.49 22.72 22.88
N SER A 187 9.43 22.49 24.19
CA SER A 187 9.71 23.54 25.18
C SER A 187 11.18 23.99 25.17
N LEU A 188 12.11 23.10 24.85
CA LEU A 188 13.55 23.41 24.73
C LEU A 188 13.90 24.18 23.44
N SER A 189 13.04 24.20 22.42
CA SER A 189 13.29 24.95 21.18
C SER A 189 12.81 26.41 21.23
N MET A 190 12.10 26.82 22.30
CA MET A 190 11.61 28.20 22.47
C MET A 190 12.48 29.08 23.37
N GLU A 191 13.48 28.50 24.06
CA GLU A 191 14.44 29.28 24.87
C GLU A 191 15.61 29.86 24.02
N ASP A 192 15.82 29.37 22.79
CA ASP A 192 16.92 29.83 21.92
C ASP A 192 16.57 31.03 21.01
N HIS A 193 15.32 31.53 21.04
CA HIS A 193 14.92 32.71 20.26
C HIS A 193 14.05 33.69 21.05
N SER A 194 14.51 34.09 22.25
CA SER A 194 14.07 35.38 22.83
C SER A 194 14.83 36.53 22.15
N LYS A 195 14.28 36.99 21.02
CA LYS A 195 14.31 38.39 20.53
C LYS A 195 13.69 38.46 19.13
N VAL A 196 12.43 38.90 19.08
CA VAL A 196 11.89 40.00 18.26
C VAL A 196 10.40 39.76 17.93
N HIS A 197 9.58 40.67 18.49
CA HIS A 197 8.27 41.20 18.11
C HIS A 197 7.05 40.29 17.80
N ASP A 198 6.08 40.42 18.70
CA ASP A 198 4.65 40.71 18.50
C ASP A 198 3.80 39.93 17.48
N GLU A 199 2.82 39.22 18.07
CA GLU A 199 1.40 39.24 17.73
C GLU A 199 0.98 38.76 16.33
N VAL A 200 0.69 37.46 16.21
CA VAL A 200 -0.50 36.98 15.49
C VAL A 200 -1.14 35.82 16.26
N VAL A 201 -2.46 35.92 16.40
CA VAL A 201 -3.36 35.28 17.36
C VAL A 201 -3.89 33.91 16.87
N LEU A 202 -3.80 32.91 17.75
CA LEU A 202 -4.78 31.85 18.15
C LEU A 202 -5.66 31.08 17.13
N GLU A 203 -5.59 31.30 15.82
CA GLU A 203 -6.55 30.67 14.88
C GLU A 203 -6.15 29.23 14.44
N ASP A 204 -4.89 28.82 14.63
CA ASP A 204 -4.38 27.51 14.19
C ASP A 204 -4.70 26.34 15.14
N VAL A 205 -5.23 26.61 16.35
CA VAL A 205 -5.41 25.58 17.41
C VAL A 205 -6.63 24.68 17.19
N LEU A 206 -7.59 25.07 16.34
CA LEU A 206 -8.79 24.26 16.07
C LEU A 206 -8.62 23.28 14.90
N GLN A 207 -7.60 23.45 14.06
CA GLN A 207 -7.39 22.60 12.87
C GLN A 207 -6.63 21.30 13.19
N GLU A 208 -5.79 21.28 14.25
CA GLU A 208 -5.00 20.09 14.60
C GLU A 208 -5.82 18.98 15.29
N ASN A 209 -6.88 19.33 16.01
CA ASN A 209 -7.74 18.32 16.66
C ASN A 209 -8.54 17.48 15.67
N SER A 210 -8.84 18.00 14.47
CA SER A 210 -9.45 17.25 13.37
C SER A 210 -8.50 16.21 12.74
N ASN A 211 -7.19 16.44 12.83
CA ASN A 211 -6.18 15.57 12.24
C ASN A 211 -5.80 14.38 13.15
N VAL A 212 -6.03 14.49 14.46
CA VAL A 212 -5.81 13.37 15.41
C VAL A 212 -6.86 12.27 15.19
N GLU A 213 -8.11 12.62 14.89
CA GLU A 213 -9.17 11.66 14.54
C GLU A 213 -8.90 10.94 13.20
N GLN A 214 -8.33 11.64 12.22
CA GLN A 214 -7.95 11.04 10.92
C GLN A 214 -6.77 10.06 11.06
N VAL A 215 -5.82 10.32 11.95
CA VAL A 215 -4.70 9.41 12.24
C VAL A 215 -5.18 8.17 12.99
N SER A 216 -6.15 8.31 13.91
CA SER A 216 -6.77 7.14 14.57
C SER A 216 -7.49 6.23 13.58
N GLN A 217 -8.26 6.80 12.65
CA GLN A 217 -8.94 6.04 11.59
C GLN A 217 -7.97 5.34 10.62
N LEU A 218 -6.77 5.89 10.41
CA LEU A 218 -5.71 5.27 9.62
C LEU A 218 -5.02 4.10 10.35
N VAL A 219 -4.93 4.15 11.68
CA VAL A 219 -4.37 3.07 12.51
C VAL A 219 -5.34 1.89 12.61
N ASP A 220 -6.66 2.16 12.65
CA ASP A 220 -7.70 1.13 12.61
C ASP A 220 -7.78 0.41 11.26
N ASN A 221 -7.49 1.12 10.16
CA ASN A 221 -7.37 0.51 8.83
C ASN A 221 -6.10 -0.36 8.70
N PHE A 222 -5.01 0.02 9.36
CA PHE A 222 -3.74 -0.72 9.34
C PHE A 222 -3.79 -2.02 10.16
N THR A 223 -4.52 -2.02 11.28
CA THR A 223 -4.69 -3.23 12.11
C THR A 223 -5.58 -4.27 11.43
N GLN A 224 -6.62 -3.85 10.69
CA GLN A 224 -7.43 -4.74 9.85
C GLN A 224 -6.63 -5.34 8.67
N GLU A 225 -5.68 -4.60 8.09
CA GLU A 225 -4.80 -5.11 7.03
C GLU A 225 -3.80 -6.18 7.53
N SER A 226 -3.35 -6.11 8.79
CA SER A 226 -2.41 -7.09 9.35
C SER A 226 -3.03 -8.46 9.61
N VAL A 227 -4.32 -8.51 9.96
CA VAL A 227 -5.07 -9.76 10.21
C VAL A 227 -5.47 -10.44 8.89
N PHE A 228 -5.60 -9.69 7.79
CA PHE A 228 -5.97 -10.24 6.49
C PHE A 228 -4.76 -10.75 5.68
N CYS A 229 -3.57 -10.19 5.90
CA CYS A 229 -2.35 -10.57 5.19
C CYS A 229 -1.83 -11.96 5.57
N SER A 230 -2.16 -12.47 6.76
CA SER A 230 -1.83 -13.85 7.17
C SER A 230 -2.71 -14.91 6.48
N HIS A 231 -3.90 -14.56 5.98
CA HIS A 231 -4.81 -15.50 5.31
C HIS A 231 -4.53 -15.67 3.81
N LEU A 232 -3.91 -14.69 3.16
CA LEU A 232 -3.66 -14.71 1.70
C LEU A 232 -2.30 -15.33 1.30
N VAL A 233 -1.42 -15.62 2.26
CA VAL A 233 -0.12 -16.28 1.99
C VAL A 233 -0.23 -17.82 2.14
N GLY A 234 -1.37 -18.35 2.60
CA GLY A 234 -1.57 -19.77 2.90
C GLY A 234 -2.35 -20.61 1.87
N GLN A 235 -2.76 -20.05 0.73
CA GLN A 235 -3.50 -20.80 -0.30
C GLN A 235 -2.81 -20.69 -1.65
N ASP A 236 -1.74 -21.48 -1.84
CA ASP A 236 -1.27 -21.95 -3.16
C ASP A 236 -0.08 -22.92 -2.94
N TYR A 237 -0.37 -24.22 -2.72
CA TYR A 237 0.45 -25.46 -2.83
C TYR A 237 -0.32 -26.51 -1.99
N VAL A 238 -0.97 -27.58 -2.48
CA VAL A 238 -0.56 -28.67 -3.37
C VAL A 238 -1.84 -29.37 -3.89
N VAL A 239 -2.01 -29.52 -5.21
CA VAL A 239 -2.86 -30.57 -5.79
C VAL A 239 -1.92 -31.68 -6.28
N GLY A 240 -1.80 -32.73 -5.48
CA GLY A 240 -1.09 -33.96 -5.82
C GLY A 240 -2.11 -35.05 -6.11
N HIS A 241 -2.08 -35.55 -7.34
CA HIS A 241 -2.86 -36.66 -7.86
C HIS A 241 -2.97 -37.85 -6.89
N ILE A 242 -4.18 -38.36 -6.67
CA ILE A 242 -4.38 -39.77 -6.33
C ILE A 242 -5.06 -40.42 -7.55
N VAL A 243 -4.30 -41.33 -8.15
CA VAL A 243 -4.70 -42.20 -9.25
C VAL A 243 -5.67 -43.23 -8.68
N GLU A 244 -6.83 -43.37 -9.33
CA GLU A 244 -7.75 -44.48 -9.10
C GLU A 244 -7.07 -45.80 -9.45
N THR A 245 -6.97 -46.71 -8.48
CA THR A 245 -6.82 -48.14 -8.76
C THR A 245 -7.95 -48.88 -8.06
N ASN A 246 -8.94 -49.26 -8.86
CA ASN A 246 -9.85 -50.36 -8.60
C ASN A 246 -9.04 -51.62 -8.26
N GLN A 247 -9.29 -52.25 -7.11
CA GLN A 247 -9.27 -53.70 -7.00
C GLN A 247 -10.40 -54.17 -6.09
N VAL A 248 -11.14 -55.11 -6.65
CA VAL A 248 -12.29 -55.85 -6.16
C VAL A 248 -11.83 -57.00 -5.27
N SER A 249 -12.45 -57.18 -4.10
CA SER A 249 -12.79 -58.45 -3.43
C SER A 249 -13.09 -58.21 -1.96
N VAL A 250 -13.97 -58.87 -1.21
CA VAL A 250 -15.11 -59.80 -1.36
C VAL A 250 -15.76 -59.80 0.05
N ALA A 251 -17.05 -60.12 0.13
CA ALA A 251 -17.90 -60.20 1.33
C ALA A 251 -17.27 -60.90 2.55
N LEU A 252 -17.79 -60.60 3.74
CA LEU A 252 -18.55 -61.56 4.57
C LEU A 252 -19.33 -60.80 5.67
N ASP A 253 -20.61 -61.16 5.78
CA ASP A 253 -21.49 -60.90 6.92
C ASP A 253 -20.89 -61.44 8.22
N ASP A 254 -21.16 -60.77 9.35
CA ASP A 254 -21.74 -61.43 10.55
C ASP A 254 -22.00 -60.43 11.71
N ASN A 255 -23.29 -60.39 12.09
CA ASN A 255 -23.92 -60.14 13.40
C ASN A 255 -23.13 -59.57 14.60
N LEU A 256 -23.63 -58.48 15.21
CA LEU A 256 -24.47 -58.52 16.43
C LEU A 256 -25.22 -57.19 16.65
#